data_AF-A0A822VAK6-F1
#
_entry.id   AF-A0A822VAK6-F1
#
_cell.length_a   1.000
_cell.length_b   1.000
_cell.length_c   1.000
_cell.angle_alpha   90.00
_cell.angle_beta   90.00
_cell.angle_gamma   90.00
#
_symmetry.space_group_name_H-M   'P 1'
#
loop_
_entity.id
_entity.type
_entity.pdbx_description
1 polymer ?
#
loop_
_entity_poly.entity_id
_entity_poly.type
_entity_poly.pdbx_seq_one_letter_code
_entity_poly.pdbx_strand_id
1 'polypeptide(L)'
;MPKTIASLTLANERAVKNWFTGINGPSGEFLILLCRHSDTVLETFLMLAGHGELVKVKKFGDVKTKLNEMLLLLGDLEHLDDKPTIG
;
A
#
# COMPACT_ATOMS: atom_id res chain seq x y z
N MET A 1 7.06 3.19 -15.65
CA MET A 1 7.97 3.15 -14.49
C MET A 1 8.44 4.55 -14.06
N PRO A 2 9.34 5.31 -14.70
CA PRO A 2 9.61 6.70 -14.26
C PRO A 2 8.41 7.66 -14.44
N LYS A 3 7.68 7.52 -15.55
CA LYS A 3 6.47 8.30 -15.85
C LYS A 3 5.37 8.17 -14.79
N THR A 4 5.14 6.95 -14.33
CA THR A 4 4.15 6.65 -13.30
C THR A 4 4.52 7.34 -11.99
N ILE A 5 5.78 7.20 -11.56
CA ILE A 5 6.27 7.84 -10.33
C ILE A 5 6.28 9.37 -10.46
N ALA A 6 6.65 9.91 -11.62
CA ALA A 6 6.56 11.35 -11.92
C ALA A 6 5.12 11.86 -11.76
N SER A 7 4.13 11.13 -12.29
CA SER A 7 2.71 11.47 -12.12
C SER A 7 2.27 11.42 -10.64
N LEU A 8 2.64 10.36 -9.90
CA LEU A 8 2.25 10.19 -8.49
C LEU A 8 2.90 11.20 -7.55
N THR A 9 4.08 11.71 -7.90
CA THR A 9 4.86 12.63 -7.04
C THR A 9 4.85 14.07 -7.55
N LEU A 10 4.23 14.32 -8.70
CA LEU A 10 4.29 15.60 -9.44
C LEU A 10 5.71 16.08 -9.75
N ALA A 11 6.70 15.20 -9.62
CA ALA A 11 8.09 15.49 -9.97
C ALA A 11 8.30 15.36 -11.47
N ASN A 12 9.28 16.09 -12.01
CA ASN A 12 9.67 15.89 -13.40
C ASN A 12 10.37 14.51 -13.58
N GLU A 13 10.27 13.94 -14.79
CA GLU A 13 10.84 12.61 -15.07
C GLU A 13 12.36 12.55 -14.86
N ARG A 14 13.09 13.65 -15.04
CA ARG A 14 14.55 13.70 -14.82
C ARG A 14 14.90 13.52 -13.35
N ALA A 15 14.16 14.17 -12.45
CA ALA A 15 14.32 14.02 -11.01
C ALA A 15 14.05 12.57 -10.60
N VAL A 16 12.95 11.99 -11.08
CA VAL A 16 12.62 10.58 -10.82
C VAL A 16 13.72 9.65 -11.34
N LYS A 17 14.22 9.86 -12.56
CA LYS A 17 15.35 9.08 -13.10
C LYS A 17 16.58 9.17 -12.20
N ASN A 18 16.91 10.37 -11.70
CA ASN A 18 18.02 10.55 -10.76
C ASN A 18 17.83 9.79 -9.44
N TRP A 19 16.58 9.65 -8.97
CA TRP A 19 16.27 8.84 -7.78
C TRP A 19 16.51 7.35 -8.05
N PHE A 20 16.05 6.85 -9.19
CA PHE A 20 16.26 5.46 -9.59
C PHE A 20 17.74 5.13 -9.82
N THR A 21 18.55 6.09 -10.27
CA THR A 21 20.00 5.91 -10.46
C THR A 21 20.83 6.24 -9.22
N GLY A 22 20.20 6.67 -8.12
CA GLY A 22 20.89 7.01 -6.87
C GLY A 22 21.75 8.28 -6.92
N ILE A 23 21.61 9.11 -7.96
CA ILE A 23 22.36 10.37 -8.07
C ILE A 23 21.95 11.33 -6.96
N ASN A 24 20.64 11.47 -6.73
CA ASN A 24 20.05 12.24 -5.65
C ASN A 24 18.82 11.47 -5.14
N GLY A 25 18.48 11.58 -3.85
CA GLY A 25 17.22 11.05 -3.33
C GLY A 25 16.04 12.00 -3.53
N PRO A 26 14.80 11.52 -3.33
CA PRO A 26 13.64 12.40 -3.20
C PRO A 26 13.80 13.32 -1.98
N SER A 27 13.31 14.56 -2.09
CA SER A 27 13.15 15.42 -0.92
C SER A 27 12.05 14.86 0.00
N GLY A 28 11.92 15.41 1.21
CA GLY A 28 10.89 15.00 2.17
C GLY A 28 9.46 15.07 1.59
N GLU A 29 9.16 16.10 0.80
CA GLU A 29 7.86 16.26 0.15
C GLU A 29 7.55 15.11 -0.83
N PHE A 30 8.50 14.77 -1.70
CA PHE A 30 8.33 13.67 -2.65
C PHE A 30 8.30 12.32 -1.96
N LEU A 31 9.06 12.15 -0.87
CA LEU A 31 9.01 10.93 -0.07
C LEU A 31 7.64 10.72 0.59
N ILE A 32 7.01 11.78 1.11
CA ILE A 32 5.63 11.72 1.63
C ILE A 32 4.66 11.25 0.54
N LEU A 33 4.76 11.78 -0.68
CA LEU A 33 3.92 11.36 -1.79
C LEU A 33 4.15 9.89 -2.16
N LEU A 34 5.40 9.43 -2.19
CA LEU A 34 5.70 8.02 -2.42
C LEU A 34 5.11 7.11 -1.33
N CYS A 35 5.25 7.48 -0.05
CA CYS A 35 4.68 6.74 1.07
C CYS A 35 3.14 6.67 1.02
N ARG A 36 2.46 7.69 0.50
CA ARG A 36 0.99 7.69 0.32
C ARG A 36 0.52 6.70 -0.75
N HIS A 37 1.35 6.41 -1.74
CA HIS A 37 0.99 5.55 -2.87
C HIS A 37 1.61 4.15 -2.78
N SER A 38 2.53 3.90 -1.84
CA SER A 38 3.21 2.62 -1.70
C SER A 38 3.48 2.29 -0.24
N ASP A 39 2.73 1.31 0.27
CA ASP A 39 2.97 0.71 1.58
C ASP A 39 4.40 0.19 1.71
N THR A 40 4.96 -0.40 0.65
CA THR A 40 6.35 -0.88 0.67
C THR A 40 7.34 0.26 0.89
N VAL A 41 7.13 1.43 0.30
CA VAL A 41 7.99 2.61 0.54
C VAL A 41 7.83 3.09 1.98
N LEU A 42 6.60 3.21 2.48
CA LEU A 42 6.33 3.61 3.86
C LEU A 42 6.98 2.64 4.87
N GLU A 43 6.79 1.34 4.67
CA GLU A 43 7.35 0.29 5.53
C GLU A 43 8.87 0.31 5.50
N THR A 44 9.49 0.44 4.32
CA THR A 44 10.94 0.53 4.18
C THR A 44 11.48 1.77 4.89
N PHE A 45 10.83 2.92 4.70
CA PHE A 45 11.22 4.16 5.37
C PHE A 45 11.15 4.03 6.90
N LEU A 46 10.07 3.48 7.44
CA LEU A 46 9.92 3.27 8.89
C LEU A 46 10.97 2.29 9.44
N MET A 47 11.26 1.21 8.72
CA MET A 47 12.33 0.27 9.09
C MET A 47 13.69 0.97 9.16
N LEU A 48 14.03 1.74 8.13
CA LEU A 48 15.31 2.47 8.06
C LEU A 48 15.39 3.61 9.09
N ALA A 49 14.26 4.19 9.48
CA ALA A 49 14.17 5.19 10.54
C ALA A 49 14.19 4.60 11.96
N GLY A 50 14.31 3.27 12.11
CA GLY A 50 14.34 2.60 13.42
C GLY A 50 12.96 2.34 14.04
N HIS A 51 11.88 2.53 13.28
CA HIS A 51 10.50 2.34 13.73
C HIS A 51 9.88 1.02 13.24
N GLY A 52 10.67 -0.06 13.24
CA GLY A 52 10.21 -1.37 12.75
C GLY A 52 9.00 -1.95 13.49
N GLU A 53 8.79 -1.59 14.76
CA GLU A 53 7.59 -1.98 15.50
C GLU A 53 6.30 -1.42 14.88
N LEU A 54 6.32 -0.21 14.32
CA LEU A 54 5.16 0.37 13.63
C LEU A 54 4.78 -0.42 12.38
N VAL A 55 5.78 -0.97 11.68
CA VAL A 55 5.56 -1.85 10.52
C VAL A 55 4.86 -3.15 10.94
N LYS A 56 5.25 -3.74 12.07
CA LYS A 56 4.58 -4.94 12.60
C LYS A 56 3.13 -4.67 12.97
N VAL A 57 2.88 -3.55 13.66
CA VAL A 57 1.52 -3.12 14.04
C VAL A 57 0.65 -2.90 12.79
N LYS A 58 1.16 -2.21 11.77
CA LYS A 58 0.46 -2.03 10.49
C LYS A 58 0.10 -3.38 9.87
N LYS A 59 1.07 -4.27 9.69
CA LYS A 59 0.86 -5.58 9.06
C LYS A 59 -0.17 -6.43 9.79
N PHE A 60 -0.17 -6.38 11.12
CA PHE A 60 -1.19 -7.08 11.91
C PHE A 60 -2.59 -6.49 11.68
N GLY A 61 -2.70 -5.16 11.63
CA GLY A 61 -3.93 -4.46 11.26
C GLY A 61 -4.42 -4.87 9.86
N ASP A 62 -3.53 -4.90 8.87
CA ASP A 62 -3.86 -5.28 7.49
C ASP A 62 -4.37 -6.72 7.42
N VAL A 63 -3.72 -7.66 8.11
CA VAL A 63 -4.17 -9.06 8.20
C VAL A 63 -5.56 -9.14 8.83
N LYS A 64 -5.81 -8.42 9.92
CA LYS A 64 -7.13 -8.39 10.56
C LYS A 64 -8.22 -7.88 9.61
N THR A 65 -7.94 -6.78 8.90
CA THR A 65 -8.86 -6.23 7.90
C THR A 65 -9.14 -7.26 6.80
N LYS A 66 -8.10 -7.89 6.26
CA LYS A 66 -8.25 -8.89 5.21
C LYS A 66 -9.05 -10.12 5.66
N LEU A 67 -8.82 -10.60 6.87
CA LEU A 67 -9.59 -11.70 7.45
C LEU A 67 -11.07 -11.34 7.59
N ASN A 68 -11.39 -10.13 8.05
CA ASN A 68 -12.77 -9.68 8.14
C ASN A 68 -13.44 -9.56 6.77
N GLU A 69 -12.74 -9.05 5.75
CA GLU A 69 -13.24 -9.03 4.37
C GLU A 69 -13.57 -10.44 3.87
N MET A 70 -12.70 -11.43 4.16
CA MET A 70 -12.94 -12.82 3.77
C MET A 70 -14.14 -13.42 4.50
N LEU A 71 -14.32 -13.14 5.79
CA LEU A 71 -15.48 -13.62 6.55
C LEU A 71 -16.79 -13.04 6.00
N LEU A 72 -16.80 -11.76 5.60
CA LEU A 72 -17.97 -11.16 4.96
C LEU A 72 -18.31 -11.86 3.64
N LEU A 73 -17.31 -12.12 2.80
CA LEU A 73 -17.51 -12.85 1.54
C LEU A 73 -18.04 -14.26 1.76
N LEU A 74 -17.56 -14.97 2.78
CA LEU A 74 -18.06 -16.31 3.11
C LEU A 74 -19.50 -16.29 3.63
N GLY A 75 -19.84 -15.33 4.48
CA GLY A 75 -21.22 -15.14 4.96
C GLY A 75 -22.18 -14.86 3.81
N ASP A 76 -21.79 -14.04 2.83
CA ASP A 76 -22.60 -13.75 1.64
C ASP A 76 -22.85 -15.01 0.79
N LEU A 77 -21.88 -15.94 0.73
CA LEU A 77 -22.05 -17.22 0.02
C LEU A 77 -23.04 -18.15 0.73
N GLU A 78 -22.97 -18.24 2.06
CA GLU A 78 -23.90 -19.07 2.85
C GLU A 78 -25.37 -18.62 2.70
N HIS A 79 -25.62 -17.34 2.42
CA HIS A 79 -26.97 -16.81 2.20
C HIS A 79 -27.51 -17.06 0.77
N LEU A 80 -26.68 -17.51 -0.18
CA LEU A 80 -27.12 -17.84 -1.55
C LEU A 80 -27.70 -19.26 -1.66
N ASP A 81 -27.31 -20.17 -0.77
CA ASP A 81 -27.81 -21.55 -0.72
C ASP A 81 -29.18 -21.67 -0.03
N ASP A 82 -29.65 -20.59 0.63
CA ASP A 82 -30.94 -20.52 1.33
C ASP A 82 -32.09 -19.98 0.46
N LYS A 83 -31.86 -19.81 -0.85
CA LYS A 83 -32.93 -19.37 -1.78
C LYS A 83 -34.01 -20.46 -1.82
N PRO A 84 -35.28 -20.16 -1.48
CA PRO A 84 -36.32 -21.18 -1.50
C PRO A 84 -36.43 -21.71 -2.92
N THR A 85 -36.23 -23.02 -3.08
CA THR A 85 -36.56 -23.72 -4.31
C THR A 85 -38.07 -23.59 -4.44
N ILE A 86 -38.50 -22.66 -5.29
CA ILE A 86 -39.91 -22.40 -5.56
C ILE A 86 -40.47 -23.68 -6.19
N GLY A 87 -41.20 -24.46 -5.39
CA GLY A 87 -42.02 -25.57 -5.85
C GLY A 87 -43.34 -25.10 -6.44
#